data_AF-A0A022RM59-F1
#
_entry.id   AF-A0A022RM59-F1
#
_cell.length_a   1.000
_cell.length_b   1.000
_cell.length_c   1.000
_cell.angle_alpha   90.00
_cell.angle_beta   90.00
_cell.angle_gamma   90.00
#
_symmetry.space_group_name_H-M   'P 1'
#
loop_
_entity.id
_entity.type
_entity.pdbx_description
1 polymer ?
#
loop_
_entity_poly.entity_id
_entity_poly.type
_entity_poly.pdbx_seq_one_letter_code
_entity_poly.pdbx_strand_id
1 'polypeptide(L)'
;MASMMNKTCMVLIAVVLVMMVAVVPPGEAAIGCGAVVSYMQPCLPYVTGNSPLGGCCGGIKSLNNAAKTTPDRQSVCACLKSLASSFSGVNFGKAAGLPATCGINIPYKISPSTDCSK
;
A
#
# COMPACT_ATOMS: atom_id res chain seq x y z
N MET A 1 12.16 -39.31 33.50
CA MET A 1 13.02 -38.33 32.80
C MET A 1 12.35 -37.94 31.48
N ALA A 2 11.30 -37.13 31.56
CA ALA A 2 10.35 -36.87 30.46
C ALA A 2 10.07 -35.37 30.27
N SER A 3 11.08 -34.50 30.47
CA SER A 3 10.80 -33.06 30.54
C SER A 3 11.94 -32.15 30.08
N MET A 4 12.63 -32.48 28.98
CA MET A 4 13.65 -31.56 28.42
C MET A 4 13.64 -31.39 26.89
N MET A 5 12.84 -32.14 26.11
CA MET A 5 12.95 -32.10 24.64
C MET A 5 11.92 -31.21 23.92
N ASN A 6 10.95 -30.60 24.62
CA ASN A 6 9.83 -29.90 23.95
C ASN A 6 9.77 -28.38 24.18
N LYS A 7 10.69 -27.80 24.95
CA LYS A 7 10.67 -26.36 25.27
C LYS A 7 11.54 -25.52 24.33
N THR A 8 12.60 -26.10 23.77
CA THR A 8 13.57 -25.39 22.93
C THR A 8 13.05 -25.15 21.51
N CYS A 9 12.33 -26.09 20.89
CA CYS A 9 11.74 -25.90 19.56
C CYS A 9 10.62 -24.84 19.54
N MET A 10 9.80 -24.78 20.59
CA MET A 10 8.68 -23.82 20.64
C MET A 10 9.18 -22.38 20.88
N VAL A 11 10.28 -22.22 21.62
CA VAL A 11 10.93 -20.91 21.81
C VAL A 11 11.59 -20.43 20.52
N LEU A 12 12.22 -21.31 19.75
CA LEU A 12 12.85 -20.94 18.48
C LEU A 12 11.81 -20.49 17.42
N ILE A 13 10.65 -21.15 17.36
CA ILE A 13 9.57 -20.75 16.45
C ILE A 13 8.97 -19.41 16.88
N ALA A 14 8.80 -19.17 18.18
CA ALA A 14 8.30 -17.88 18.68
C ALA A 14 9.27 -16.72 18.38
N VAL A 15 10.59 -16.93 18.48
CA VAL A 15 11.58 -15.86 18.23
C VAL A 15 11.67 -15.50 16.74
N VAL A 16 11.53 -16.47 15.82
CA VAL A 16 11.54 -16.19 14.37
C VAL A 16 10.26 -15.46 13.93
N LEU A 17 9.12 -15.72 14.58
CA LEU A 17 7.86 -15.02 14.29
C LEU A 17 7.85 -13.58 14.84
N VAL A 18 8.60 -13.29 15.92
CA VAL A 18 8.69 -11.96 16.52
C VAL A 18 9.67 -11.04 15.77
N MET A 19 10.60 -11.58 14.97
CA MET A 19 11.54 -10.78 14.16
C MET A 19 10.94 -10.20 12.87
N MET A 20 9.69 -10.54 12.51
CA MET A 20 8.98 -9.92 11.36
C MET A 20 8.09 -8.75 11.77
N VAL A 21 8.15 -8.28 13.02
CA VAL A 21 7.50 -7.03 13.40
C VAL A 21 8.48 -5.91 13.08
N ALA A 22 8.34 -5.36 11.87
CA ALA A 22 9.00 -4.14 11.47
C ALA A 22 8.92 -3.11 12.61
N VAL A 23 10.07 -2.61 13.05
CA VAL A 23 10.19 -1.48 13.96
C VAL A 23 9.54 -0.30 13.26
N VAL A 24 8.24 -0.09 13.50
CA VAL A 24 7.57 1.16 13.16
C VAL A 24 7.81 2.07 14.36
N PRO A 25 8.65 3.12 14.24
CA PRO A 25 8.79 4.09 15.32
C PRO A 25 7.41 4.63 15.70
N PRO A 26 7.15 4.91 17.00
CA PRO A 26 5.86 5.41 17.45
C PRO A 26 5.73 6.87 17.00
N GLY A 27 5.19 7.04 15.81
CA GLY A 27 4.72 8.29 15.23
C GLY A 27 3.36 8.00 14.60
N GLU A 28 2.48 8.98 14.66
CA GLU A 28 1.06 8.89 14.39
C GLU A 28 0.72 8.15 13.07
N ALA A 29 -0.22 7.20 13.16
CA ALA A 29 -0.85 6.39 12.10
C ALA A 29 -0.35 6.63 10.65
N ALA A 30 0.79 6.04 10.30
CA ALA A 30 1.15 5.78 8.91
C ALA A 30 -0.01 5.05 8.20
N ILE A 31 -0.60 5.67 7.17
CA ILE A 31 -1.73 5.09 6.43
C ILE A 31 -1.41 3.64 6.02
N GLY A 32 -2.17 2.69 6.57
CA GLY A 32 -1.95 1.27 6.30
C GLY A 32 -2.42 0.84 4.91
N CYS A 33 -1.82 -0.22 4.36
CA CYS A 33 -2.17 -0.71 3.01
C CYS A 33 -3.63 -1.12 2.86
N GLY A 34 -4.28 -1.61 3.93
CA GLY A 34 -5.72 -1.90 3.91
C GLY A 34 -6.54 -0.66 3.56
N ALA A 35 -6.23 0.49 4.16
CA ALA A 35 -6.89 1.74 3.85
C ALA A 35 -6.61 2.18 2.41
N VAL A 36 -5.36 2.06 1.94
CA VAL A 36 -5.00 2.34 0.53
C VAL A 36 -5.83 1.51 -0.44
N VAL A 37 -5.96 0.19 -0.19
CA VAL A 37 -6.80 -0.70 -1.00
C VAL A 37 -8.25 -0.25 -0.98
N SER A 38 -8.81 0.11 0.18
CA SER A 38 -10.18 0.60 0.28
C SER A 38 -10.41 1.87 -0.55
N TYR A 39 -9.46 2.80 -0.57
CA TYR A 39 -9.55 3.98 -1.44
C TYR A 39 -9.38 3.64 -2.93
N MET A 40 -8.61 2.59 -3.27
CA MET A 40 -8.33 2.18 -4.66
C MET A 40 -9.35 1.21 -5.26
N GLN A 41 -10.15 0.53 -4.43
CA GLN A 41 -11.22 -0.38 -4.87
C GLN A 41 -12.09 0.17 -6.02
N PRO A 42 -12.62 1.42 -5.96
CA PRO A 42 -13.44 1.95 -7.05
C PRO A 42 -12.67 2.18 -8.36
N CYS A 43 -11.34 2.16 -8.34
CA CYS A 43 -10.49 2.35 -9.51
C CYS A 43 -10.15 1.06 -10.25
N LEU A 44 -10.27 -0.10 -9.59
CA LEU A 44 -9.96 -1.41 -10.17
C LEU A 44 -10.62 -1.66 -11.54
N PRO A 45 -11.93 -1.46 -11.75
CA PRO A 45 -12.55 -1.72 -13.05
C PRO A 45 -12.04 -0.76 -14.14
N TYR A 46 -11.63 0.47 -13.78
CA TYR A 46 -11.06 1.42 -14.74
C TYR A 46 -9.64 1.04 -15.15
N VAL A 47 -8.77 0.75 -14.17
CA VAL A 47 -7.36 0.42 -14.44
C VAL A 47 -7.21 -0.95 -15.10
N THR A 48 -8.18 -1.84 -14.97
CA THR A 48 -8.24 -3.12 -15.71
C THR A 48 -8.94 -3.01 -17.07
N GLY A 49 -9.51 -1.84 -17.41
CA GLY A 49 -10.16 -1.60 -18.69
C GLY A 49 -11.58 -2.14 -18.82
N ASN A 50 -12.20 -2.58 -17.72
CA ASN A 50 -13.55 -3.13 -17.70
C ASN A 50 -14.65 -2.06 -17.62
N SER A 51 -14.37 -0.87 -17.07
CA SER A 51 -15.34 0.23 -16.94
C SER A 51 -14.73 1.62 -17.14
N PRO A 52 -15.57 2.65 -17.37
CA PRO A 52 -15.17 4.05 -17.22
C PRO A 52 -14.74 4.40 -15.79
N LEU A 53 -14.22 5.63 -15.60
CA LEU A 53 -13.60 6.09 -14.35
C LEU A 53 -14.52 6.01 -13.11
N GLY A 54 -15.83 6.22 -13.29
CA GLY A 54 -16.83 6.07 -12.22
C GLY A 54 -16.47 6.81 -10.92
N GLY A 55 -16.64 6.12 -9.78
CA GLY A 55 -16.34 6.65 -8.45
C GLY A 55 -14.84 6.68 -8.08
N CYS A 56 -13.94 6.29 -8.98
CA CYS A 56 -12.51 6.19 -8.69
C CYS A 56 -11.91 7.50 -8.16
N CYS A 57 -12.25 8.64 -8.76
CA CYS A 57 -11.68 9.92 -8.34
C CYS A 57 -12.10 10.34 -6.92
N GLY A 58 -13.25 9.89 -6.43
CA GLY A 58 -13.62 10.11 -5.02
C GLY A 58 -12.61 9.40 -4.10
N GLY A 59 -12.29 8.14 -4.39
CA GLY A 59 -11.30 7.37 -3.67
C GLY A 59 -9.90 7.98 -3.71
N ILE A 60 -9.41 8.36 -4.90
CA ILE A 60 -8.08 8.98 -5.06
C ILE A 60 -7.99 10.33 -4.30
N LYS A 61 -9.04 11.16 -4.37
CA LYS A 61 -9.09 12.43 -3.63
C LYS A 61 -9.05 12.21 -2.12
N SER A 62 -9.83 11.24 -1.62
CA SER A 62 -9.82 10.89 -0.19
C SER A 62 -8.47 10.34 0.27
N LEU A 63 -7.82 9.50 -0.53
CA LEU A 63 -6.46 9.01 -0.25
C LEU A 63 -5.45 10.16 -0.19
N ASN A 64 -5.50 11.08 -1.16
CA ASN A 64 -4.61 12.26 -1.17
C ASN A 64 -4.87 13.19 0.04
N ASN A 65 -6.13 13.34 0.45
CA ASN A 65 -6.51 14.13 1.62
C ASN A 65 -6.09 13.48 2.94
N ALA A 66 -6.03 12.14 2.99
CA ALA A 66 -5.50 11.41 4.13
C ALA A 66 -3.96 11.51 4.18
N ALA A 67 -3.29 11.38 3.03
CA ALA A 67 -1.83 11.35 2.94
C ALA A 67 -1.20 12.75 2.97
N LYS A 68 -1.35 13.46 4.08
CA LYS A 68 -0.86 14.85 4.22
C LYS A 68 0.62 14.93 4.54
N THR A 69 1.12 13.99 5.33
CA THR A 69 2.51 14.02 5.80
C THR A 69 3.43 13.21 4.89
N THR A 70 4.72 13.47 4.95
CA THR A 70 5.74 12.65 4.27
C THR A 70 5.65 11.17 4.65
N PRO A 71 5.60 10.76 5.94
CA PRO A 71 5.50 9.35 6.31
C PRO A 71 4.21 8.69 5.79
N ASP A 72 3.08 9.41 5.72
CA ASP A 72 1.87 8.90 5.08
C ASP A 72 2.08 8.65 3.59
N ARG A 73 2.65 9.62 2.87
CA ARG A 73 2.90 9.49 1.43
C ARG A 73 3.87 8.35 1.12
N GLN A 74 4.91 8.18 1.93
CA GLN A 74 5.86 7.06 1.83
C GLN A 74 5.15 5.71 2.03
N SER A 75 4.29 5.62 3.06
CA SER A 75 3.50 4.41 3.34
C SER A 75 2.52 4.09 2.21
N VAL A 76 1.77 5.09 1.74
CA VAL A 76 0.88 4.95 0.59
C VAL A 76 1.64 4.51 -0.65
N CYS A 77 2.80 5.09 -0.93
CA CYS A 77 3.65 4.71 -2.06
C CYS A 77 4.09 3.24 -1.97
N ALA A 78 4.60 2.81 -0.81
CA ALA A 78 5.03 1.43 -0.59
C ALA A 78 3.87 0.44 -0.79
N CYS A 79 2.68 0.79 -0.30
CA CYS A 79 1.47 0.01 -0.52
C CYS A 79 1.08 -0.07 -2.00
N LEU A 80 1.02 1.06 -2.70
CA LEU A 80 0.68 1.09 -4.13
C LEU A 80 1.67 0.28 -4.98
N LYS A 81 2.96 0.33 -4.66
CA LYS A 81 3.99 -0.48 -5.31
C LYS A 81 3.78 -1.98 -5.10
N SER A 82 3.40 -2.37 -3.89
CA SER A 82 3.10 -3.76 -3.54
C SER A 82 1.83 -4.22 -4.27
N LEU A 83 0.78 -3.40 -4.31
CA LEU A 83 -0.47 -3.67 -5.02
C LEU A 83 -0.26 -3.80 -6.53
N ALA A 84 0.56 -2.93 -7.12
CA ALA A 84 0.95 -3.02 -8.52
C ALA A 84 1.61 -4.36 -8.88
N SER A 85 2.32 -4.97 -7.93
CA SER A 85 2.98 -6.27 -8.11
C SER A 85 2.02 -7.44 -7.91
N SER A 86 0.98 -7.28 -7.09
CA SER A 86 0.03 -8.35 -6.73
C SER A 86 -1.20 -8.44 -7.64
N PHE A 87 -1.57 -7.37 -8.35
CA PHE A 87 -2.75 -7.35 -9.22
C PHE A 87 -2.38 -7.61 -10.69
N SER A 88 -2.79 -8.77 -11.21
CA SER A 88 -2.71 -9.07 -12.64
C SER A 88 -3.75 -8.28 -13.44
N GLY A 89 -3.44 -7.96 -14.69
CA GLY A 89 -4.37 -7.26 -15.60
C GLY A 89 -4.51 -5.74 -15.36
N VAL A 90 -3.70 -5.14 -14.47
CA VAL A 90 -3.67 -3.68 -14.29
C VAL A 90 -2.95 -3.02 -15.46
N ASN A 91 -3.60 -2.05 -16.09
CA ASN A 91 -2.96 -1.13 -17.02
C ASN A 91 -2.24 -0.02 -16.24
N PHE A 92 -0.92 -0.14 -16.13
CA PHE A 92 -0.10 0.82 -15.40
C PHE A 92 -0.13 2.23 -16.00
N GLY A 93 -0.37 2.36 -17.31
CA GLY A 93 -0.56 3.67 -17.95
C GLY A 93 -1.81 4.39 -17.42
N LYS A 94 -2.94 3.66 -17.33
CA LYS A 94 -4.17 4.18 -16.71
C LYS A 94 -3.97 4.51 -15.24
N ALA A 95 -3.33 3.60 -14.48
CA ALA A 95 -3.06 3.81 -13.06
C ALA A 95 -2.18 5.05 -12.82
N ALA A 96 -1.09 5.21 -13.57
CA ALA A 96 -0.20 6.37 -13.47
C ALA A 96 -0.88 7.68 -13.89
N GLY A 97 -1.86 7.62 -14.79
CA GLY A 97 -2.65 8.76 -15.24
C GLY A 97 -3.80 9.16 -14.31
N LEU A 98 -4.14 8.36 -13.29
CA LEU A 98 -5.26 8.64 -12.39
C LEU A 98 -5.18 10.00 -11.68
N PRO A 99 -4.02 10.43 -11.12
CA PRO A 99 -3.95 11.72 -10.44
C PRO A 99 -4.33 12.88 -11.38
N ALA A 100 -3.73 12.93 -12.57
CA ALA A 100 -4.01 13.95 -13.57
C ALA A 100 -5.47 13.89 -14.05
N THR A 101 -5.98 12.68 -14.34
CA THR A 101 -7.37 12.46 -14.77
C THR A 101 -8.38 12.91 -13.71
N CYS A 102 -8.04 12.77 -12.43
CA CYS A 102 -8.88 13.19 -11.31
C CYS A 102 -8.66 14.64 -10.85
N GLY A 103 -7.83 15.41 -11.57
CA GLY A 103 -7.53 16.81 -11.25
C GLY A 103 -6.67 16.98 -10.00
N ILE A 104 -5.87 15.98 -9.64
CA ILE A 104 -4.97 16.00 -8.49
C ILE A 104 -3.56 16.24 -9.00
N ASN A 105 -2.99 17.38 -8.61
CA ASN A 105 -1.61 17.71 -8.92
C ASN A 105 -0.69 17.16 -7.83
N ILE A 106 0.14 16.19 -8.20
CA ILE A 106 1.15 15.60 -7.32
C ILE A 106 2.52 15.90 -7.93
N PRO A 107 3.50 16.42 -7.16
CA PRO A 107 4.81 16.80 -7.71
C PRO A 107 5.73 15.60 -8.03
N TYR A 108 5.21 14.38 -8.01
CA TYR A 108 5.95 13.15 -8.30
C TYR A 108 5.11 12.18 -9.15
N LYS A 109 5.79 11.33 -9.93
CA LYS A 109 5.15 10.31 -10.77
C LYS A 109 4.84 9.07 -9.94
N ILE A 110 3.66 8.49 -10.14
CA ILE A 110 3.28 7.18 -9.58
C ILE A 110 3.63 6.10 -10.61
N SER A 111 4.61 5.28 -10.29
CA SER A 111 5.11 4.19 -11.12
C SER A 111 5.55 3.01 -10.23
N PRO A 112 5.52 1.76 -10.72
CA PRO A 112 6.15 0.63 -10.02
C PRO A 112 7.62 0.86 -9.65
N SER A 113 8.32 1.73 -10.38
CA SER A 113 9.73 2.09 -10.14
C SER A 113 9.90 3.35 -9.27
N THR A 114 8.83 3.96 -8.77
CA THR A 114 8.93 5.14 -7.89
C THR A 114 9.68 4.77 -6.61
N ASP A 115 10.64 5.62 -6.23
CA ASP A 115 11.35 5.54 -4.96
C ASP A 115 10.43 6.10 -3.86
N CYS A 116 9.89 5.21 -3.02
CA CYS A 116 8.95 5.55 -1.97
C CYS A 116 9.61 6.09 -0.69
N SER A 117 10.94 6.25 -0.67
CA SER A 117 11.67 6.80 0.48
C SER A 117 11.92 8.30 0.35
N LYS A 118 11.55 8.92 -0.77
CA LYS A 118 11.78 10.34 -1.07
C LYS A 118 10.48 11.11 -1.24
#